data_AF-A0AAW0BDI8-F1
#
_entry.id   AF-A0AAW0BDI8-F1
#
_cell.length_a   1.000
_cell.length_b   1.000
_cell.length_c   1.000
_cell.angle_alpha   90.00
_cell.angle_beta   90.00
_cell.angle_gamma   90.00
#
_symmetry.space_group_name_H-M   'P 1'
#
loop_
_entity.id
_entity.type
_entity.pdbx_description
1 polymer ?
#
loop_
_entity_poly.entity_id
_entity_poly.type
_entity_poly.pdbx_seq_one_letter_code
_entity_poly.pdbx_strand_id
1 'polypeptide(L)'
;MMVLEGQDTQRKLCEAVELHKNDPTDKQSSNIAEQRVALRRHVRDISVLQMIYMPGLLQFLDNGVEEEDELQPESVKLWLPSDIPAERRPDVLLKGLEKVEAKLQQARCYDALNALRHTLCIKARMMHFKNTNVRGQRESGRSRAVINRVYRKARHFAARYRLARKAYLSLMGPGDWENTLRVLEDSNICSYRDPALVKFGPGRRGTEENEEKEPRKSAPASDIELIAPDRTEWAHRRVHGTGETRKEQSWIWVSGGMIDMADGAEEDNQILRSEWCRSRARVKRAEEEVLLVGEEMRRTLAFLCYKVNEWQVWETRWDSACKDLPGGSLLEGMSAYASAQAAFQKRLGDAFQIQWEKPLQEMGMASEEDMEELDAEDGRLDEPGMDGNEEEHMEDEEEEM
;
A
#
# COMPACT_ATOMS: atom_id res chain seq x y z
N MET A 1 -31.13 10.53 12.98
CA MET A 1 -31.03 10.48 11.50
C MET A 1 -31.26 11.87 10.90
N MET A 2 -32.42 12.50 11.15
CA MET A 2 -32.78 13.83 10.64
C MET A 2 -31.74 14.95 10.89
N VAL A 3 -31.19 15.05 12.11
CA VAL A 3 -30.16 16.07 12.45
C VAL A 3 -28.89 15.92 11.63
N LEU A 4 -28.49 14.68 11.35
CA LEU A 4 -27.25 14.36 10.63
C LEU A 4 -27.38 14.64 9.13
N GLU A 5 -28.57 14.38 8.57
CA GLU A 5 -28.91 14.78 7.21
C GLU A 5 -28.92 16.31 7.06
N GLY A 6 -29.38 17.02 8.10
CA GLY A 6 -29.32 18.48 8.16
C GLY A 6 -27.90 19.04 8.11
N GLN A 7 -26.96 18.43 8.82
CA GLN A 7 -25.55 18.83 8.75
C GLN A 7 -24.94 18.55 7.37
N ASP A 8 -25.30 17.43 6.73
CA ASP A 8 -24.79 17.08 5.41
C ASP A 8 -25.37 18.01 4.32
N THR A 9 -26.63 18.45 4.45
CA THR A 9 -27.24 19.44 3.55
C THR A 9 -26.66 20.84 3.78
N GLN A 10 -26.42 21.26 5.03
CA GLN A 10 -25.71 22.51 5.36
C GLN A 10 -24.35 22.57 4.67
N ARG A 11 -23.50 21.55 4.82
CA ARG A 11 -22.16 21.55 4.22
C ARG A 11 -22.18 21.60 2.70
N LYS A 12 -23.06 20.82 2.07
CA LYS A 12 -23.21 20.84 0.60
C LYS A 12 -23.62 22.22 0.11
N LEU A 13 -24.51 22.88 0.83
CA LEU A 13 -24.98 24.21 0.49
C LEU A 13 -23.88 25.26 0.73
N CYS A 14 -23.13 25.21 1.83
CA CYS A 14 -21.94 26.04 2.03
C CYS A 14 -20.94 25.88 0.89
N GLU A 15 -20.59 24.64 0.52
CA GLU A 15 -19.69 24.36 -0.60
C GLU A 15 -20.23 24.93 -1.92
N ALA A 16 -21.53 24.82 -2.18
CA ALA A 16 -22.16 25.36 -3.38
C ALA A 16 -22.15 26.91 -3.40
N VAL A 17 -22.41 27.54 -2.25
CA VAL A 17 -22.36 29.00 -2.12
C VAL A 17 -20.94 29.50 -2.34
N GLU A 18 -19.92 28.91 -1.69
CA GLU A 18 -18.51 29.25 -1.92
C GLU A 18 -18.09 29.13 -3.39
N LEU A 19 -18.53 28.06 -4.08
CA LEU A 19 -18.22 27.86 -5.50
C LEU A 19 -18.84 28.91 -6.43
N HIS A 20 -19.98 29.49 -6.05
CA HIS A 20 -20.77 30.42 -6.87
C HIS A 20 -20.73 31.86 -6.36
N LYS A 21 -19.84 32.19 -5.41
CA LYS A 21 -19.71 33.56 -4.85
C LYS A 21 -19.39 34.62 -5.89
N ASN A 22 -18.55 34.30 -6.88
CA ASN A 22 -17.98 35.31 -7.77
C ASN A 22 -18.84 35.59 -9.01
N ASP A 23 -19.57 34.59 -9.55
CA ASP A 23 -20.42 34.73 -10.75
C ASP A 23 -21.56 33.68 -10.75
N PRO A 24 -22.65 33.88 -9.99
CA PRO A 24 -23.76 32.95 -9.97
C PRO A 24 -24.61 33.09 -11.24
N THR A 25 -24.90 31.97 -11.90
CA THR A 25 -25.94 31.93 -12.95
C THR A 25 -27.32 32.05 -12.29
N ASP A 26 -28.30 32.69 -12.93
CA ASP A 26 -29.68 32.81 -12.40
C ASP A 26 -30.30 31.47 -11.98
N LYS A 27 -30.03 30.41 -12.75
CA LYS A 27 -30.48 29.04 -12.40
C LYS A 27 -29.79 28.48 -11.15
N GLN A 28 -28.56 28.90 -10.87
CA GLN A 28 -27.81 28.48 -9.68
C GLN A 28 -28.28 29.25 -8.44
N SER A 29 -28.54 30.56 -8.57
CA SER A 29 -29.07 31.38 -7.48
C SER A 29 -30.49 30.97 -7.08
N SER A 30 -31.35 30.62 -8.05
CA SER A 30 -32.68 30.04 -7.76
C SER A 30 -32.58 28.69 -7.02
N ASN A 31 -31.67 27.80 -7.44
CA ASN A 31 -31.47 26.50 -6.80
C ASN A 31 -30.94 26.65 -5.37
N ILE A 32 -29.98 27.55 -5.15
CA ILE A 32 -29.45 27.86 -3.80
C ILE A 32 -30.59 28.41 -2.92
N ALA A 33 -31.45 29.29 -3.44
CA ALA A 33 -32.60 29.81 -2.70
C ALA A 33 -33.60 28.70 -2.33
N GLU A 34 -33.92 27.79 -3.25
CA GLU A 34 -34.76 26.61 -2.97
C GLU A 34 -34.15 25.72 -1.89
N GLN A 35 -32.85 25.42 -1.98
CA GLN A 35 -32.12 24.64 -0.98
C GLN A 35 -32.10 25.33 0.39
N ARG A 36 -31.97 26.66 0.44
CA ARG A 36 -32.06 27.45 1.68
C ARG A 36 -33.44 27.34 2.33
N VAL A 37 -34.52 27.41 1.55
CA VAL A 37 -35.89 27.27 2.06
C VAL A 37 -36.13 25.87 2.60
N ALA A 38 -35.69 24.84 1.88
CA ALA A 38 -35.78 23.45 2.33
C ALA A 38 -34.98 23.24 3.63
N LEU A 39 -33.78 23.79 3.70
CA LEU A 39 -32.92 23.69 4.88
C LEU A 39 -33.54 24.41 6.09
N ARG A 40 -34.14 25.60 5.93
CA ARG A 40 -34.83 26.29 7.02
C ARG A 40 -35.98 25.45 7.61
N ARG A 41 -36.74 24.76 6.75
CA ARG A 41 -37.81 23.85 7.23
C ARG A 41 -37.20 22.72 8.05
N HIS A 42 -36.16 22.10 7.52
CA HIS A 42 -35.46 21.00 8.19
C HIS A 42 -34.84 21.41 9.54
N VAL A 43 -34.25 22.61 9.61
CA VAL A 43 -33.70 23.17 10.86
C VAL A 43 -34.81 23.36 11.90
N ARG A 44 -35.97 23.89 11.52
CA ARG A 44 -37.12 24.03 12.43
C ARG A 44 -37.62 22.68 12.94
N ASP A 45 -37.74 21.69 12.06
CA ASP A 45 -38.16 20.34 12.44
C ASP A 45 -37.15 19.72 13.43
N ILE A 46 -35.85 19.95 13.21
CA ILE A 46 -34.80 19.56 14.14
C ILE A 46 -34.96 20.27 15.48
N SER A 47 -35.20 21.58 15.51
CA SER A 47 -35.39 22.34 16.75
C SER A 47 -36.53 21.80 17.60
N VAL A 48 -37.66 21.42 16.97
CA VAL A 48 -38.79 20.79 17.68
C VAL A 48 -38.38 19.47 18.33
N LEU A 49 -37.62 18.64 17.62
CA LEU A 49 -37.10 17.38 18.18
C LEU A 49 -36.05 17.63 19.28
N GLN A 50 -35.20 18.64 19.13
CA GLN A 50 -34.22 19.00 20.14
C GLN A 50 -34.89 19.42 21.45
N MET A 51 -36.02 20.14 21.42
CA MET A 51 -36.77 20.48 22.63
C MET A 51 -37.29 19.24 23.38
N ILE A 52 -37.64 18.17 22.65
CA ILE A 52 -38.15 16.92 23.24
C ILE A 52 -37.00 16.09 23.83
N TYR A 53 -35.90 15.93 23.09
CA TYR A 53 -34.82 15.01 23.45
C TYR A 53 -33.66 15.67 24.23
N MET A 54 -33.52 16.99 24.13
CA MET A 54 -32.50 17.82 24.80
C MET A 54 -33.15 19.06 25.46
N PRO A 55 -34.01 18.86 26.47
CA PRO A 55 -34.79 19.96 27.07
C PRO A 55 -33.93 21.03 27.75
N GLY A 56 -32.74 20.68 28.27
CA GLY A 56 -31.83 21.64 28.87
C GLY A 56 -31.00 22.45 27.86
N LEU A 57 -31.17 22.20 26.55
CA LEU A 57 -30.39 22.89 25.52
C LEU A 57 -30.66 24.40 25.51
N LEU A 58 -31.91 24.81 25.71
CA LEU A 58 -32.27 26.23 25.76
C LEU A 58 -31.56 26.94 26.92
N GLN A 59 -31.52 26.33 28.12
CA GLN A 59 -30.81 26.87 29.28
C GLN A 59 -29.30 26.92 29.07
N PHE A 60 -28.75 25.97 28.31
CA PHE A 60 -27.35 25.97 27.92
C PHE A 60 -27.03 27.11 26.94
N LEU A 61 -27.93 27.39 25.99
CA LEU A 61 -27.76 28.43 24.97
C LEU A 61 -28.03 29.84 25.49
N ASP A 62 -28.99 30.03 26.40
CA ASP A 62 -29.38 31.34 26.96
C ASP A 62 -28.21 32.05 27.69
N ASN A 63 -27.17 31.31 28.07
CA ASN A 63 -25.92 31.86 28.60
C ASN A 63 -25.00 32.49 27.52
N GLY A 64 -25.41 32.57 26.25
CA GLY A 64 -24.55 33.06 25.17
C GLY A 64 -25.21 33.43 23.84
N VAL A 65 -26.47 33.88 23.80
CA VAL A 65 -27.13 34.21 22.51
C VAL A 65 -26.89 35.66 22.09
N GLU A 66 -26.20 35.84 20.96
CA GLU A 66 -26.50 36.92 20.00
C GLU A 66 -27.63 36.45 19.08
N GLU A 67 -28.58 37.32 18.76
CA GLU A 67 -29.82 37.02 18.02
C GLU A 67 -29.57 36.26 16.71
N GLU A 68 -30.02 35.00 16.63
CA GLU A 68 -29.82 34.11 15.47
C GLU A 68 -30.76 34.40 14.27
N ASP A 69 -31.69 35.33 14.41
CA ASP A 69 -32.77 35.56 13.44
C ASP A 69 -32.29 36.19 12.10
N GLU A 70 -31.09 36.76 12.05
CA GLU A 70 -30.49 37.31 10.82
C GLU A 70 -29.52 36.34 10.11
N LEU A 71 -29.19 35.18 10.70
CA LEU A 71 -28.21 34.26 10.13
C LEU A 71 -28.78 33.46 8.95
N GLN A 72 -27.93 33.20 7.95
CA GLN A 72 -28.30 32.30 6.86
C GLN A 72 -28.46 30.86 7.40
N PRO A 73 -29.36 30.04 6.84
CA PRO A 73 -29.63 28.69 7.37
C PRO A 73 -28.41 27.75 7.34
N GLU A 74 -27.41 28.11 6.54
CA GLU A 74 -26.12 27.44 6.40
C GLU A 74 -25.17 27.70 7.58
N SER A 75 -25.27 28.87 8.21
CA SER A 75 -24.43 29.29 9.35
C SER A 75 -25.04 28.94 10.71
N VAL A 76 -26.32 28.58 10.76
CA VAL A 76 -26.99 28.16 12.00
C VAL A 76 -26.35 26.86 12.49
N LYS A 77 -25.79 26.88 13.70
CA LYS A 77 -25.12 25.72 14.27
C LYS A 77 -26.14 24.69 14.77
N LEU A 78 -26.20 23.54 14.11
CA LEU A 78 -26.98 22.40 14.57
C LEU A 78 -26.26 21.69 15.72
N TRP A 79 -26.74 21.87 16.95
CA TRP A 79 -26.20 21.24 18.15
C TRP A 79 -26.52 19.75 18.25
N LEU A 80 -25.49 18.92 18.46
CA LEU A 80 -25.61 17.49 18.77
C LEU A 80 -25.14 17.19 20.20
N PRO A 81 -25.55 16.04 20.78
CA PRO A 81 -25.00 15.56 22.06
C PRO A 81 -23.47 15.52 22.09
N SER A 82 -22.83 15.17 20.98
CA SER A 82 -21.38 15.15 20.82
C SER A 82 -20.70 16.54 20.87
N ASP A 83 -21.43 17.62 20.60
CA ASP A 83 -20.93 19.01 20.68
C ASP A 83 -20.98 19.57 22.11
N ILE A 84 -21.73 18.93 23.01
CA ILE A 84 -21.88 19.34 24.40
C ILE A 84 -20.73 18.70 25.22
N PRO A 85 -20.05 19.47 26.11
CA PRO A 85 -19.03 18.91 26.99
C PRO A 85 -19.59 17.83 27.92
N ALA A 86 -18.80 16.77 28.18
CA ALA A 86 -19.23 15.59 28.94
C ALA A 86 -19.84 15.93 30.32
N GLU A 87 -19.35 16.98 30.98
CA GLU A 87 -19.79 17.41 32.30
C GLU A 87 -21.24 17.91 32.33
N ARG A 88 -21.70 18.56 31.26
CA ARG A 88 -23.04 19.18 31.18
C ARG A 88 -24.07 18.32 30.46
N ARG A 89 -23.65 17.18 29.90
CA ARG A 89 -24.56 16.26 29.22
C ARG A 89 -25.69 15.72 30.10
N PRO A 90 -25.48 15.31 31.36
CA PRO A 90 -26.57 14.75 32.17
C PRO A 90 -27.68 15.77 32.48
N ASP A 91 -27.35 17.06 32.50
CA ASP A 91 -28.30 18.14 32.77
C ASP A 91 -29.08 18.56 31.51
N VAL A 92 -28.45 18.44 30.33
CA VAL A 92 -29.02 18.88 29.06
C VAL A 92 -29.79 17.77 28.34
N LEU A 93 -29.37 16.51 28.48
CA LEU A 93 -29.84 15.40 27.66
C LEU A 93 -30.73 14.41 28.40
N LEU A 94 -31.67 13.82 27.65
CA LEU A 94 -32.37 12.63 28.12
C LEU A 94 -31.42 11.43 28.25
N LYS A 95 -31.58 10.66 29.33
CA LYS A 95 -30.75 9.49 29.63
C LYS A 95 -30.72 8.51 28.44
N GLY A 96 -29.52 8.11 28.02
CA GLY A 96 -29.31 7.12 26.96
C GLY A 96 -29.19 7.69 25.55
N LEU A 97 -29.46 8.98 25.34
CA LEU A 97 -29.32 9.62 24.02
C LEU A 97 -27.87 9.59 23.50
N GLU A 98 -26.90 9.71 24.40
CA GLU A 98 -25.47 9.60 24.10
C GLU A 98 -25.10 8.26 23.46
N LYS A 99 -25.66 7.16 23.97
CA LYS A 99 -25.38 5.80 23.46
C LYS A 99 -25.98 5.60 22.07
N VAL A 100 -27.17 6.16 21.85
CA VAL A 100 -27.84 6.12 20.54
C VAL A 100 -27.05 6.93 19.52
N GLU A 101 -26.61 8.13 19.89
CA GLU A 101 -25.77 8.92 18.99
C GLU A 101 -24.42 8.23 18.74
N ALA A 102 -23.77 7.67 19.76
CA ALA A 102 -22.50 6.96 19.59
C ALA A 102 -22.63 5.82 18.57
N LYS A 103 -23.66 4.98 18.68
CA LYS A 103 -23.94 3.92 17.68
C LYS A 103 -24.17 4.49 16.29
N LEU A 104 -24.88 5.62 16.19
CA LEU A 104 -25.17 6.26 14.92
C LEU A 104 -23.90 6.86 14.29
N GLN A 105 -23.01 7.47 15.08
CA GLN A 105 -21.72 7.98 14.60
C GLN A 105 -20.79 6.85 14.18
N GLN A 106 -20.82 5.71 14.89
CA GLN A 106 -20.09 4.51 14.50
C GLN A 106 -20.57 4.00 13.12
N ALA A 107 -21.88 3.88 12.92
CA ALA A 107 -22.46 3.50 11.62
C ALA A 107 -22.06 4.51 10.52
N ARG A 108 -22.15 5.81 10.78
CA ARG A 108 -21.69 6.85 9.84
C ARG A 108 -20.22 6.72 9.48
N CYS A 109 -19.37 6.33 10.42
CA CYS A 109 -17.94 6.10 10.13
C CYS A 109 -17.78 4.96 9.13
N TYR A 110 -18.48 3.83 9.33
CA TYR A 110 -18.45 2.71 8.39
C TYR A 110 -19.03 3.08 7.03
N ASP A 111 -20.19 3.75 6.99
CA ASP A 111 -20.81 4.21 5.74
C ASP A 111 -19.92 5.19 4.97
N ALA A 112 -19.30 6.14 5.68
CA ALA A 112 -18.38 7.10 5.08
C ALA A 112 -17.12 6.41 4.53
N LEU A 113 -16.56 5.42 5.25
CA LEU A 113 -15.43 4.63 4.77
C LEU A 113 -15.81 3.77 3.55
N ASN A 114 -16.98 3.13 3.55
CA ASN A 114 -17.45 2.33 2.42
C ASN A 114 -17.70 3.21 1.19
N ALA A 115 -18.34 4.36 1.36
CA ALA A 115 -18.53 5.33 0.28
C ALA A 115 -17.19 5.90 -0.23
N LEU A 116 -16.22 6.13 0.67
CA LEU A 116 -14.86 6.54 0.31
C LEU A 116 -14.16 5.47 -0.54
N ARG A 117 -14.17 4.21 -0.09
CA ARG A 117 -13.60 3.07 -0.84
C ARG A 117 -14.25 2.94 -2.21
N HIS A 118 -15.58 2.95 -2.25
CA HIS A 118 -16.33 2.82 -3.50
C HIS A 118 -16.00 3.94 -4.49
N THR A 119 -15.96 5.20 -4.05
CA THR A 119 -15.57 6.32 -4.93
C THR A 119 -14.12 6.24 -5.41
N LEU A 120 -13.20 5.74 -4.58
CA LEU A 120 -11.81 5.48 -4.99
C LEU A 120 -11.70 4.34 -6.00
N CYS A 121 -12.53 3.29 -5.87
CA CYS A 121 -12.65 2.23 -6.88
C CYS A 121 -13.11 2.77 -8.23
N ILE A 122 -14.18 3.59 -8.23
CA ILE A 122 -14.67 4.24 -9.45
C ILE A 122 -13.58 5.13 -10.07
N LYS A 123 -12.89 5.94 -9.25
CA LYS A 123 -11.79 6.80 -9.71
C LYS A 123 -10.71 5.97 -10.42
N ALA A 124 -10.29 4.86 -9.83
CA ALA A 124 -9.27 3.98 -10.42
C ALA A 124 -9.72 3.38 -11.75
N ARG A 125 -10.97 2.93 -11.84
CA ARG A 125 -11.53 2.42 -13.10
C ARG A 125 -11.60 3.51 -14.18
N MET A 126 -12.02 4.72 -13.81
CA MET A 126 -12.03 5.86 -14.74
C MET A 126 -10.62 6.24 -15.20
N MET A 127 -9.63 6.16 -14.32
CA MET A 127 -8.23 6.40 -14.70
C MET A 127 -7.72 5.33 -15.66
N HIS A 128 -8.01 4.05 -15.40
CA HIS A 128 -7.68 2.96 -16.31
C HIS A 128 -8.33 3.15 -17.69
N PHE A 129 -9.63 3.40 -17.71
CA PHE A 129 -10.37 3.68 -18.95
C PHE A 129 -9.76 4.86 -19.71
N LYS A 130 -9.43 5.96 -19.02
CA LYS A 130 -8.79 7.13 -19.64
C LYS A 130 -7.43 6.77 -20.25
N ASN A 131 -6.60 6.04 -19.51
CA ASN A 131 -5.24 5.69 -19.95
C ASN A 131 -5.28 4.76 -21.19
N THR A 132 -6.21 3.82 -21.22
CA THR A 132 -6.35 2.89 -22.35
C THR A 132 -7.01 3.55 -23.57
N ASN A 133 -8.13 4.26 -23.37
CA ASN A 133 -9.06 4.59 -24.47
C ASN A 133 -9.05 6.06 -24.89
N VAL A 134 -8.68 6.99 -24.01
CA VAL A 134 -8.79 8.43 -24.30
C VAL A 134 -7.47 8.93 -24.90
N ARG A 135 -7.58 9.63 -26.04
CA ARG A 135 -6.45 10.25 -26.75
C ARG A 135 -6.75 11.71 -27.06
N GLY A 136 -5.70 12.53 -27.22
CA GLY A 136 -5.83 13.96 -27.51
C GLY A 136 -6.15 14.85 -26.29
N GLN A 137 -5.82 16.14 -26.42
CA GLN A 137 -5.85 17.10 -25.30
C GLN A 137 -7.26 17.43 -24.82
N ARG A 138 -8.21 17.65 -25.74
CA ARG A 138 -9.59 18.06 -25.41
C ARG A 138 -10.35 16.98 -24.66
N GLU A 139 -10.28 15.74 -25.14
CA GLU A 139 -10.97 14.60 -24.51
C GLU A 139 -10.32 14.22 -23.20
N SER A 140 -8.98 14.24 -23.13
CA SER A 140 -8.24 14.06 -21.88
C SER A 140 -8.65 15.08 -20.82
N GLY A 141 -8.80 16.36 -21.20
CA GLY A 141 -9.28 17.42 -20.31
C GLY A 141 -10.70 17.18 -19.79
N ARG A 142 -11.62 16.72 -20.66
CA ARG A 142 -13.00 16.37 -20.27
C ARG A 142 -13.04 15.19 -19.31
N SER A 143 -12.32 14.11 -19.61
CA SER A 143 -12.23 12.94 -18.73
C SER A 143 -11.60 13.31 -17.38
N ARG A 144 -10.57 14.16 -17.39
CA ARG A 144 -9.94 14.70 -16.17
C ARG A 144 -10.94 15.47 -15.31
N ALA A 145 -11.78 16.31 -15.91
CA ALA A 145 -12.80 17.05 -15.18
C ALA A 145 -13.83 16.12 -14.51
N VAL A 146 -14.24 15.04 -15.17
CA VAL A 146 -15.12 14.01 -14.60
C VAL A 146 -14.45 13.28 -13.44
N ILE A 147 -13.19 12.85 -13.61
CA ILE A 147 -12.42 12.18 -12.56
C ILE A 147 -12.25 13.11 -11.34
N ASN A 148 -11.98 14.39 -11.56
CA ASN A 148 -11.86 15.39 -10.49
C ASN A 148 -13.18 15.55 -9.72
N ARG A 149 -14.33 15.49 -10.40
CA ARG A 149 -15.65 15.52 -9.76
C ARG A 149 -15.86 14.30 -8.85
N VAL A 150 -15.48 13.11 -9.29
CA VAL A 150 -15.53 11.90 -8.47
C VAL A 150 -14.58 12.01 -7.26
N TYR A 151 -13.38 12.54 -7.48
CA TYR A 151 -12.41 12.73 -6.39
C TYR A 151 -12.86 13.77 -5.35
N ARG A 152 -13.57 14.84 -5.75
CA ARG A 152 -14.21 15.77 -4.79
C ARG A 152 -15.21 15.06 -3.89
N LYS A 153 -16.01 14.12 -4.42
CA LYS A 153 -16.90 13.28 -3.61
C LYS A 153 -16.13 12.44 -2.60
N ALA A 154 -14.99 11.87 -2.99
CA ALA A 154 -14.12 11.14 -2.07
C ALA A 154 -13.64 12.04 -0.90
N ARG A 155 -13.21 13.28 -1.18
CA ARG A 155 -12.85 14.24 -0.12
C ARG A 155 -14.01 14.56 0.82
N HIS A 156 -15.21 14.71 0.27
CA HIS A 156 -16.40 14.92 1.07
C HIS A 156 -16.68 13.74 2.03
N PHE A 157 -16.56 12.49 1.55
CA PHE A 157 -16.67 11.32 2.43
C PHE A 157 -15.56 11.25 3.48
N ALA A 158 -14.32 11.63 3.14
CA ALA A 158 -13.22 11.72 4.10
C ALA A 158 -13.49 12.78 5.19
N ALA A 159 -14.00 13.95 4.83
CA ALA A 159 -14.40 14.97 5.78
C ALA A 159 -15.53 14.50 6.70
N ARG A 160 -16.55 13.83 6.15
CA ARG A 160 -17.64 13.22 6.91
C ARG A 160 -17.11 12.19 7.92
N TYR A 161 -16.18 11.34 7.51
CA TYR A 161 -15.52 10.38 8.39
C TYR A 161 -14.77 11.06 9.55
N ARG A 162 -13.95 12.07 9.26
CA ARG A 162 -13.20 12.82 10.30
C ARG A 162 -14.12 13.42 11.34
N LEU A 163 -15.24 13.99 10.90
CA LEU A 163 -16.20 14.66 11.77
C LEU A 163 -17.01 13.67 12.60
N ALA A 164 -17.46 12.57 11.99
CA ALA A 164 -18.13 11.49 12.72
C ALA A 164 -17.19 10.82 13.74
N ARG A 165 -15.93 10.59 13.38
CA ARG A 165 -14.91 10.03 14.29
C ARG A 165 -14.64 10.96 15.47
N LYS A 166 -14.54 12.28 15.25
CA LYS A 166 -14.39 13.27 16.32
C LYS A 166 -15.58 13.24 17.26
N ALA A 167 -16.81 13.21 16.72
CA ALA A 167 -18.03 13.10 17.52
C ALA A 167 -18.08 11.79 18.32
N TYR A 168 -17.69 10.67 17.72
CA TYR A 168 -17.63 9.37 18.39
C TYR A 168 -16.61 9.34 19.53
N LEU A 169 -15.43 9.92 19.31
CA LEU A 169 -14.38 10.06 20.33
C LEU A 169 -14.87 10.90 21.53
N SER A 170 -15.59 12.00 21.28
CA SER A 170 -16.16 12.85 22.34
C SER A 170 -17.22 12.15 23.20
N LEU A 171 -17.90 11.12 22.66
CA LEU A 171 -18.98 10.40 23.34
C LEU A 171 -18.48 9.16 24.11
N MET A 172 -17.64 8.33 23.47
CA MET A 172 -17.20 7.05 24.05
C MET A 172 -15.82 7.12 24.72
N GLY A 173 -15.01 8.13 24.38
CA GLY A 173 -13.61 8.19 24.80
C GLY A 173 -12.70 7.22 24.02
N PRO A 174 -11.39 7.20 24.35
CA PRO A 174 -10.43 6.31 23.71
C PRO A 174 -10.71 4.84 24.06
N GLY A 175 -10.53 3.92 23.11
CA GLY A 175 -10.74 2.49 23.31
C GLY A 175 -10.36 1.61 22.11
N ASP A 176 -10.66 0.32 22.18
CA ASP A 176 -10.26 -0.68 21.18
C ASP A 176 -10.78 -0.39 19.76
N TRP A 177 -11.86 0.38 19.66
CA TRP A 177 -12.44 0.83 18.41
C TRP A 177 -11.48 1.72 17.59
N GLU A 178 -10.45 2.32 18.19
CA GLU A 178 -9.45 3.10 17.45
C GLU A 178 -8.60 2.22 16.51
N ASN A 179 -8.45 0.93 16.82
CA ASN A 179 -7.73 -0.01 15.98
C ASN A 179 -8.46 -0.25 14.65
N THR A 180 -9.79 -0.24 14.68
CA THR A 180 -10.65 -0.44 13.49
C THR A 180 -10.97 0.88 12.79
N LEU A 181 -11.26 1.94 13.54
CA LEU A 181 -11.55 3.29 13.03
C LEU A 181 -10.37 4.24 13.33
N ARG A 182 -9.33 4.14 12.51
CA ARG A 182 -8.10 4.91 12.64
C ARG A 182 -8.25 6.36 12.17
N VAL A 183 -7.31 7.22 12.56
CA VAL A 183 -7.27 8.60 12.06
C VAL A 183 -7.03 8.57 10.54
N LEU A 184 -7.87 9.29 9.79
CA LEU A 184 -7.77 9.36 8.33
C LEU A 184 -6.95 10.59 7.90
N GLU A 185 -5.68 10.35 7.59
CA GLU A 185 -4.80 11.35 6.98
C GLU A 185 -5.07 11.48 5.47
N ASP A 186 -4.68 12.62 4.88
CA ASP A 186 -4.78 12.81 3.43
C ASP A 186 -3.90 11.83 2.64
N SER A 187 -2.80 11.38 3.26
CA SER A 187 -1.89 10.34 2.74
C SER A 187 -2.57 8.97 2.57
N ASN A 188 -3.62 8.70 3.36
CA ASN A 188 -4.34 7.43 3.33
C ASN A 188 -5.44 7.39 2.25
N ILE A 189 -5.79 8.54 1.66
CA ILE A 189 -6.81 8.67 0.60
C ILE A 189 -6.20 8.26 -0.75
N CYS A 190 -5.80 6.99 -0.83
CA CYS A 190 -5.21 6.37 -2.02
C CYS A 190 -6.09 5.24 -2.54
N SER A 191 -6.02 5.01 -3.85
CA SER A 191 -6.63 3.83 -4.45
C SER A 191 -5.82 2.58 -4.14
N TYR A 192 -6.44 1.41 -4.15
CA TYR A 192 -5.77 0.12 -3.96
C TYR A 192 -4.72 -0.18 -5.07
N ARG A 193 -4.81 0.42 -6.26
CA ARG A 193 -3.81 0.28 -7.35
C ARG A 193 -2.58 1.16 -7.20
N ASP A 194 -2.71 2.25 -6.46
CA ASP A 194 -1.63 3.20 -6.20
C ASP A 194 -1.37 3.25 -4.69
N PRO A 195 -0.84 2.17 -4.09
CA PRO A 195 -0.42 2.21 -2.69
C PRO A 195 0.67 3.26 -2.52
N ALA A 196 0.67 3.94 -1.38
CA ALA A 196 1.74 4.87 -1.06
C ALA A 196 3.08 4.10 -1.00
N LEU A 197 4.14 4.73 -1.49
CA LEU A 197 5.49 4.20 -1.29
C LEU A 197 5.86 4.35 0.18
N VAL A 198 6.29 3.26 0.79
CA VAL A 198 6.90 3.29 2.12
C VAL A 198 8.19 4.11 2.02
N LYS A 199 8.30 5.16 2.82
CA LYS A 199 9.50 6.01 2.88
C LYS A 199 10.59 5.31 3.71
N PHE A 200 11.17 4.22 3.20
CA PHE A 200 12.30 3.57 3.87
C PHE A 200 13.64 3.95 3.22
N GLY A 201 14.41 4.75 3.95
CA GLY A 201 15.86 4.94 3.81
C GLY A 201 16.37 5.50 2.47
N PRO A 202 17.69 5.74 2.35
CA PRO A 202 18.33 5.92 1.06
C PRO A 202 18.23 4.58 0.34
N GLY A 203 17.25 4.45 -0.57
CA GLY A 203 16.98 3.20 -1.28
C GLY A 203 18.21 2.68 -2.04
N ARG A 204 18.14 1.43 -2.55
CA ARG A 204 19.01 0.99 -3.65
C ARG A 204 18.90 2.02 -4.76
N ARG A 205 19.98 2.76 -5.02
CA ARG A 205 20.04 3.71 -6.13
C ARG A 205 19.77 2.94 -7.41
N GLY A 206 18.92 3.49 -8.27
CA GLY A 206 18.79 3.01 -9.64
C GLY A 206 20.14 3.11 -10.36
N THR A 207 20.19 2.53 -11.56
CA THR A 207 21.42 2.34 -12.35
C THR A 207 22.14 3.62 -12.80
N GLU A 208 21.59 4.81 -12.56
CA GLU A 208 22.30 6.08 -12.80
C GLU A 208 23.11 6.50 -11.57
N GLU A 209 24.39 6.12 -11.58
CA GLU A 209 25.44 6.80 -10.85
C GLU A 209 25.74 8.15 -11.52
N ASN A 210 24.88 9.17 -11.42
CA ASN A 210 25.33 10.56 -11.53
C ASN A 210 24.28 11.62 -11.18
N GLU A 211 24.81 12.70 -10.63
CA GLU A 211 24.17 13.91 -10.11
C GLU A 211 23.53 13.77 -8.72
N GLU A 212 24.27 14.25 -7.72
CA GLU A 212 23.75 14.77 -6.46
C GLU A 212 22.66 15.81 -6.73
N LYS A 213 21.42 15.36 -6.94
CA LYS A 213 20.25 16.21 -6.74
C LYS A 213 19.83 16.05 -5.30
N GLU A 214 19.97 17.12 -4.53
CA GLU A 214 19.43 17.20 -3.17
C GLU A 214 18.00 16.64 -3.13
N PRO A 215 17.61 15.92 -2.06
CA PRO A 215 16.23 15.51 -1.89
C PRO A 215 15.37 16.78 -1.92
N ARG A 216 14.53 16.91 -2.94
CA ARG A 216 13.57 18.02 -3.05
C ARG A 216 12.82 18.07 -1.72
N LYS A 217 13.06 19.12 -0.92
CA LYS A 217 12.28 19.40 0.30
C LYS A 217 10.83 19.31 -0.11
N SER A 218 10.08 18.44 0.57
CA SER A 218 8.66 18.25 0.32
C SER A 218 8.00 19.63 0.34
N ALA A 219 7.46 20.04 -0.80
CA ALA A 219 6.62 21.22 -0.86
C ALA A 219 5.54 21.07 0.22
N PRO A 220 5.17 22.16 0.92
CA PRO A 220 4.10 22.11 1.91
C PRO A 220 2.86 21.51 1.26
N ALA A 221 2.14 20.67 2.02
CA ALA A 221 0.96 19.93 1.60
C ALA A 221 -0.28 20.83 1.34
N SER A 222 -0.06 22.02 0.79
CA SER A 222 -1.07 22.92 0.26
C SER A 222 -1.15 22.69 -1.25
N ASP A 223 -2.29 22.19 -1.70
CA ASP A 223 -2.60 21.76 -3.06
C ASP A 223 -2.00 20.41 -3.46
N ILE A 224 -2.64 19.35 -2.97
CA ILE A 224 -2.65 18.02 -3.60
C ILE A 224 -3.08 18.23 -5.05
N GLU A 225 -2.10 18.39 -5.94
CA GLU A 225 -2.28 18.45 -7.38
C GLU A 225 -3.17 17.28 -7.78
N LEU A 226 -4.35 17.59 -8.31
CA LEU A 226 -5.27 16.61 -8.83
C LEU A 226 -4.57 15.85 -9.95
N ILE A 227 -4.03 14.68 -9.61
CA ILE A 227 -3.41 13.69 -10.49
C ILE A 227 -2.20 14.29 -11.20
N ALA A 228 -1.03 14.36 -10.56
CA ALA A 228 0.19 14.60 -11.33
C ALA A 228 0.22 13.64 -12.55
N PRO A 229 0.47 14.15 -13.78
CA PRO A 229 0.56 13.29 -14.94
C PRO A 229 1.62 12.22 -14.68
N ASP A 230 1.45 11.06 -15.31
CA ASP A 230 2.37 9.92 -15.52
C ASP A 230 3.90 10.21 -15.34
N ARG A 231 4.34 11.45 -15.55
CA ARG A 231 5.65 11.97 -15.16
C ARG A 231 6.05 11.76 -13.69
N THR A 232 5.16 11.80 -12.70
CA THR A 232 5.57 11.51 -11.32
C THR A 232 5.87 10.03 -11.13
N GLU A 233 5.07 9.11 -11.65
CA GLU A 233 5.41 7.68 -11.61
C GLU A 233 6.71 7.37 -12.37
N TRP A 234 6.98 8.06 -13.47
CA TRP A 234 8.24 7.94 -14.22
C TRP A 234 9.44 8.53 -13.44
N ALA A 235 9.25 9.63 -12.71
CA ALA A 235 10.27 10.22 -11.84
C ALA A 235 10.53 9.36 -10.59
N HIS A 236 9.50 8.76 -9.98
CA HIS A 236 9.64 7.89 -8.82
C HIS A 236 10.24 6.53 -9.18
N ARG A 237 9.93 5.97 -10.36
CA ARG A 237 10.58 4.77 -10.90
C ARG A 237 12.10 4.93 -11.08
N ARG A 238 12.54 6.12 -11.49
CA ARG A 238 13.97 6.44 -11.67
C ARG A 238 14.73 6.59 -10.35
N VAL A 239 14.08 7.11 -9.30
CA VAL A 239 14.73 7.36 -7.99
C VAL A 239 14.68 6.15 -7.06
N HIS A 240 13.60 5.36 -7.07
CA HIS A 240 13.38 4.29 -6.08
C HIS A 240 13.49 2.86 -6.65
N GLY A 241 13.78 2.72 -7.95
CA GLY A 241 13.76 1.45 -8.67
C GLY A 241 12.34 1.02 -9.06
N THR A 242 12.25 0.02 -9.95
CA THR A 242 10.98 -0.56 -10.43
C THR A 242 10.33 -1.55 -9.45
N GLY A 243 10.95 -1.80 -8.29
CA GLY A 243 10.48 -2.78 -7.33
C GLY A 243 9.13 -2.43 -6.70
N GLU A 244 8.15 -3.33 -6.81
CA GLU A 244 6.84 -3.20 -6.15
C GLU A 244 6.88 -3.51 -4.64
N THR A 245 8.01 -4.01 -4.13
CA THR A 245 8.19 -4.49 -2.74
C THR A 245 8.03 -3.41 -1.67
N ARG A 246 8.02 -2.13 -2.05
CA ARG A 246 7.95 -0.97 -1.14
C ARG A 246 6.58 -0.28 -1.11
N LYS A 247 5.55 -0.92 -1.64
CA LYS A 247 4.20 -0.36 -1.70
C LYS A 247 3.36 -0.90 -0.54
N GLU A 248 2.94 -0.03 0.37
CA GLU A 248 2.00 -0.39 1.45
C GLU A 248 0.59 0.09 1.11
N GLN A 249 -0.38 -0.82 1.20
CA GLN A 249 -1.78 -0.48 1.04
C GLN A 249 -2.23 0.39 2.22
N SER A 250 -3.00 1.44 1.93
CA SER A 250 -3.55 2.28 2.99
C SER A 250 -4.50 1.46 3.87
N TRP A 251 -4.48 1.74 5.19
CA TRP A 251 -5.25 0.99 6.18
C TRP A 251 -6.74 0.96 5.88
N ILE A 252 -7.27 1.93 5.13
CA ILE A 252 -8.66 1.92 4.67
C ILE A 252 -8.99 0.67 3.84
N TRP A 253 -8.02 0.00 3.21
CA TRP A 253 -8.22 -1.24 2.47
C TRP A 253 -7.91 -2.51 3.29
N VAL A 254 -7.24 -2.37 4.44
CA VAL A 254 -6.74 -3.48 5.26
C VAL A 254 -7.58 -3.69 6.53
N SER A 255 -8.11 -2.62 7.12
CA SER A 255 -8.90 -2.66 8.35
C SER A 255 -10.41 -2.60 8.06
N GLY A 256 -11.13 -3.65 8.46
CA GLY A 256 -12.59 -3.75 8.42
C GLY A 256 -13.07 -4.93 7.60
N GLY A 257 -14.04 -5.68 8.15
CA GLY A 257 -14.65 -6.86 7.53
C GLY A 257 -15.19 -6.61 6.12
N MET A 258 -15.57 -7.71 5.44
CA MET A 258 -16.00 -7.76 4.03
C MET A 258 -16.60 -6.44 3.55
N ILE A 259 -15.96 -5.84 2.54
CA ILE A 259 -16.47 -4.66 1.86
C ILE A 259 -17.79 -5.07 1.19
N ASP A 260 -18.91 -4.82 1.87
CA ASP A 260 -20.23 -5.08 1.33
C ASP A 260 -20.53 -4.00 0.28
N MET A 261 -20.32 -4.36 -0.99
CA MET A 261 -20.59 -3.52 -2.16
C MET A 261 -21.79 -4.08 -2.94
N ALA A 262 -22.87 -4.41 -2.22
CA ALA A 262 -24.13 -4.92 -2.77
C ALA A 262 -24.87 -3.95 -3.73
N ASP A 263 -24.44 -2.70 -3.87
CA ASP A 263 -24.97 -1.75 -4.87
C ASP A 263 -24.44 -2.09 -6.27
N GLY A 264 -24.95 -3.15 -6.90
CA GLY A 264 -24.91 -3.42 -8.35
C GLY A 264 -23.52 -3.54 -9.02
N ALA A 265 -22.44 -3.44 -8.25
CA ALA A 265 -21.06 -3.58 -8.69
C ALA A 265 -20.48 -4.98 -8.37
N GLU A 266 -21.32 -5.92 -7.95
CA GLU A 266 -20.90 -7.29 -7.63
C GLU A 266 -20.31 -8.04 -8.82
N GLU A 267 -20.85 -7.83 -10.02
CA GLU A 267 -20.35 -8.45 -11.25
C GLU A 267 -19.00 -7.86 -11.70
N ASP A 268 -18.68 -6.66 -11.20
CA ASP A 268 -17.60 -5.80 -11.71
C ASP A 268 -16.47 -5.59 -10.67
N ASN A 269 -16.53 -6.31 -9.55
CA ASN A 269 -15.47 -6.42 -8.54
C ASN A 269 -14.27 -7.27 -9.00
N GLN A 270 -14.19 -7.58 -10.30
CA GLN A 270 -13.06 -8.24 -10.95
C GLN A 270 -11.73 -7.58 -10.60
N ILE A 271 -11.72 -6.26 -10.40
CA ILE A 271 -10.49 -5.57 -10.04
C ILE A 271 -10.02 -5.90 -8.62
N LEU A 272 -10.89 -5.84 -7.60
CA LEU A 272 -10.50 -6.18 -6.23
C LEU A 272 -10.15 -7.67 -6.11
N ARG A 273 -10.91 -8.55 -6.79
CA ARG A 273 -10.60 -9.99 -6.86
C ARG A 273 -9.26 -10.25 -7.55
N SER A 274 -8.97 -9.57 -8.66
CA SER A 274 -7.67 -9.71 -9.33
C SER A 274 -6.51 -9.20 -8.48
N GLU A 275 -6.68 -8.10 -7.74
CA GLU A 275 -5.66 -7.61 -6.81
C GLU A 275 -5.47 -8.52 -5.60
N TRP A 276 -6.55 -9.14 -5.10
CA TRP A 276 -6.44 -10.19 -4.07
C TRP A 276 -5.68 -11.40 -4.61
N CYS A 277 -6.01 -11.89 -5.81
CA CYS A 277 -5.29 -12.99 -6.45
C CYS A 277 -3.81 -12.64 -6.69
N ARG A 278 -3.50 -11.42 -7.16
CA ARG A 278 -2.12 -10.94 -7.31
C ARG A 278 -1.39 -10.87 -5.99
N SER A 279 -2.01 -10.32 -4.95
CA SER A 279 -1.41 -10.21 -3.62
C SER A 279 -1.14 -11.59 -3.03
N ARG A 280 -2.09 -12.53 -3.15
CA ARG A 280 -1.91 -13.92 -2.75
C ARG A 280 -0.81 -14.62 -3.55
N ALA A 281 -0.75 -14.41 -4.86
CA ALA A 281 0.32 -14.95 -5.71
C ALA A 281 1.70 -14.35 -5.38
N ARG A 282 1.77 -13.07 -5.00
CA ARG A 282 3.00 -12.44 -4.51
C ARG A 282 3.44 -13.05 -3.19
N VAL A 283 2.53 -13.27 -2.25
CA VAL A 283 2.83 -13.94 -0.97
C VAL A 283 3.36 -15.35 -1.22
N LYS A 284 2.66 -16.16 -2.03
CA LYS A 284 3.13 -17.51 -2.39
C LYS A 284 4.50 -17.52 -3.06
N ARG A 285 4.74 -16.61 -4.01
CA ARG A 285 6.06 -16.48 -4.64
C ARG A 285 7.12 -16.06 -3.63
N ALA A 286 6.82 -15.16 -2.71
CA ALA A 286 7.74 -14.77 -1.66
C ALA A 286 8.05 -15.93 -0.70
N GLU A 287 7.04 -16.75 -0.36
CA GLU A 287 7.23 -17.99 0.41
C GLU A 287 8.16 -18.97 -0.34
N GLU A 288 7.94 -19.17 -1.65
CA GLU A 288 8.82 -19.99 -2.50
C GLU A 288 10.23 -19.40 -2.62
N GLU A 289 10.36 -18.09 -2.83
CA GLU A 289 11.65 -17.40 -2.92
C GLU A 289 12.43 -17.52 -1.61
N VAL A 290 11.78 -17.45 -0.45
CA VAL A 290 12.43 -17.66 0.85
C VAL A 290 13.01 -19.08 0.96
N LEU A 291 12.26 -20.10 0.51
CA LEU A 291 12.75 -21.48 0.47
C LEU A 291 13.92 -21.64 -0.52
N LEU A 292 13.80 -21.06 -1.72
CA LEU A 292 14.83 -21.11 -2.75
C LEU A 292 16.12 -20.41 -2.30
N VAL A 293 16.02 -19.28 -1.61
CA VAL A 293 17.18 -18.56 -1.08
C VAL A 293 17.93 -19.41 -0.05
N GLY A 294 17.23 -20.17 0.80
CA GLY A 294 17.87 -21.12 1.70
C GLY A 294 18.67 -22.20 0.95
N GLU A 295 18.08 -22.77 -0.10
CA GLU A 295 18.74 -23.76 -0.94
C GLU A 295 19.89 -23.17 -1.79
N GLU A 296 19.76 -21.92 -2.26
CA GLU A 296 20.84 -21.18 -2.94
C GLU A 296 22.02 -20.92 -1.99
N MET A 297 21.76 -20.56 -0.73
CA MET A 297 22.80 -20.44 0.30
C MET A 297 23.52 -21.77 0.53
N ARG A 298 22.78 -22.88 0.64
CA ARG A 298 23.39 -24.21 0.78
C ARG A 298 24.24 -24.60 -0.43
N ARG A 299 23.70 -24.43 -1.64
CA ARG A 299 24.39 -24.77 -2.90
C ARG A 299 25.63 -23.91 -3.15
N THR A 300 25.60 -22.64 -2.77
CA THR A 300 26.77 -21.76 -2.92
C THR A 300 27.91 -22.19 -1.99
N LEU A 301 27.62 -22.62 -0.76
CA LEU A 301 28.64 -23.23 0.11
C LEU A 301 29.17 -24.55 -0.47
N ALA A 302 28.28 -25.45 -0.90
CA ALA A 302 28.67 -26.72 -1.51
C ALA A 302 29.53 -26.52 -2.77
N PHE A 303 29.19 -25.56 -3.63
CA PHE A 303 29.97 -25.19 -4.80
C PHE A 303 31.36 -24.67 -4.43
N LEU A 304 31.48 -23.86 -3.39
CA LEU A 304 32.77 -23.36 -2.91
C LEU A 304 33.62 -24.50 -2.35
N CYS A 305 33.05 -25.43 -1.58
CA CYS A 305 33.76 -26.63 -1.10
C CYS A 305 34.23 -27.50 -2.27
N TYR A 306 33.35 -27.78 -3.24
CA TYR A 306 33.72 -28.51 -4.45
C TYR A 306 34.89 -27.85 -5.17
N LYS A 307 34.85 -26.52 -5.33
CA LYS A 307 35.93 -25.80 -6.00
C LYS A 307 37.24 -25.83 -5.21
N VAL A 308 37.20 -25.77 -3.88
CA VAL A 308 38.39 -25.96 -3.03
C VAL A 308 39.01 -27.34 -3.28
N ASN A 309 38.21 -28.40 -3.26
CA ASN A 309 38.66 -29.77 -3.52
C ASN A 309 39.22 -29.90 -4.95
N GLU A 310 38.55 -29.28 -5.93
CA GLU A 310 39.03 -29.26 -7.31
C GLU A 310 40.44 -28.66 -7.37
N TRP A 311 40.67 -27.46 -6.83
CA TRP A 311 42.00 -26.82 -6.83
C TRP A 311 43.08 -27.61 -6.08
N GLN A 312 42.73 -28.31 -5.01
CA GLN A 312 43.64 -29.21 -4.28
C GLN A 312 44.02 -30.45 -5.10
N VAL A 313 43.07 -31.04 -5.83
CA VAL A 313 43.35 -32.14 -6.76
C VAL A 313 44.21 -31.65 -7.93
N TRP A 314 43.95 -30.45 -8.45
CA TRP A 314 44.79 -29.84 -9.48
C TRP A 314 46.24 -29.70 -8.99
N GLU A 315 46.48 -29.23 -7.76
CA GLU A 315 47.83 -29.14 -7.17
C GLU A 315 48.60 -30.48 -7.24
N THR A 316 47.97 -31.58 -6.83
CA THR A 316 48.60 -32.92 -6.87
C THR A 316 48.77 -33.48 -8.30
N ARG A 317 47.87 -33.12 -9.23
CA ARG A 317 47.97 -33.50 -10.65
C ARG A 317 49.11 -32.78 -11.36
N TRP A 318 49.34 -31.50 -11.08
CA TRP A 318 50.45 -30.73 -11.67
C TRP A 318 51.81 -31.29 -11.24
N ASP A 319 51.95 -31.69 -9.98
CA ASP A 319 53.14 -32.38 -9.47
C ASP A 319 53.47 -33.68 -10.21
N SER A 320 52.47 -34.35 -10.79
CA SER A 320 52.66 -35.60 -11.54
C SER A 320 52.76 -35.39 -13.05
N ALA A 321 51.96 -34.49 -13.62
CA ALA A 321 51.89 -34.23 -15.07
C ALA A 321 53.04 -33.37 -15.60
N CYS A 322 53.73 -32.63 -14.73
CA CYS A 322 54.78 -31.70 -15.15
C CYS A 322 56.17 -32.02 -14.59
N LYS A 323 56.38 -33.26 -14.14
CA LYS A 323 57.72 -33.80 -13.82
C LYS A 323 58.70 -33.68 -14.99
N ASP A 324 58.18 -33.67 -16.21
CA ASP A 324 58.96 -33.58 -17.45
C ASP A 324 59.16 -32.13 -17.96
N LEU A 325 58.58 -31.11 -17.31
CA LEU A 325 58.76 -29.71 -17.71
C LEU A 325 60.05 -29.10 -17.10
N PRO A 326 60.94 -28.50 -17.92
CA PRO A 326 62.16 -27.87 -17.44
C PRO A 326 61.85 -26.51 -16.79
N GLY A 327 61.72 -26.49 -15.46
CA GLY A 327 61.66 -25.24 -14.69
C GLY A 327 60.93 -25.39 -13.36
N GLY A 328 61.65 -25.76 -12.30
CA GLY A 328 61.08 -25.92 -10.95
C GLY A 328 60.35 -24.68 -10.41
N SER A 329 60.81 -23.47 -10.78
CA SER A 329 60.18 -22.22 -10.37
C SER A 329 58.79 -21.97 -11.00
N LEU A 330 58.51 -22.52 -12.19
CA LEU A 330 57.19 -22.42 -12.80
C LEU A 330 56.19 -23.35 -12.09
N LEU A 331 56.62 -24.58 -11.77
CA LEU A 331 55.83 -25.54 -11.00
C LEU A 331 55.48 -25.01 -9.61
N GLU A 332 56.47 -24.43 -8.93
CA GLU A 332 56.29 -23.76 -7.65
C GLU A 332 55.27 -22.61 -7.75
N GLY A 333 55.37 -21.78 -8.80
CA GLY A 333 54.41 -20.69 -9.04
C GLY A 333 52.98 -21.18 -9.32
N MET A 334 52.83 -22.31 -10.01
CA MET A 334 51.52 -22.90 -10.33
C MET A 334 50.87 -23.57 -9.11
N SER A 335 51.65 -24.30 -8.29
CA SER A 335 51.18 -24.82 -7.00
C SER A 335 50.83 -23.68 -6.04
N ALA A 336 51.66 -22.64 -5.95
CA ALA A 336 51.37 -21.45 -5.15
C ALA A 336 50.08 -20.75 -5.60
N TYR A 337 49.80 -20.71 -6.91
CA TYR A 337 48.55 -20.15 -7.44
C TYR A 337 47.33 -21.01 -7.13
N ALA A 338 47.42 -22.33 -7.31
CA ALA A 338 46.33 -23.26 -6.99
C ALA A 338 46.00 -23.24 -5.48
N SER A 339 47.02 -23.24 -4.61
CA SER A 339 46.83 -23.14 -3.16
C SER A 339 46.25 -21.77 -2.74
N ALA A 340 46.69 -20.68 -3.36
CA ALA A 340 46.10 -19.36 -3.13
C ALA A 340 44.63 -19.30 -3.54
N GLN A 341 44.25 -19.94 -4.66
CA GLN A 341 42.88 -19.96 -5.15
C GLN A 341 41.96 -20.82 -4.27
N ALA A 342 42.44 -21.98 -3.81
CA ALA A 342 41.75 -22.79 -2.82
C ALA A 342 41.54 -22.01 -1.50
N ALA A 343 42.58 -21.34 -1.00
CA ALA A 343 42.48 -20.53 0.21
C ALA A 343 41.50 -19.35 0.05
N PHE A 344 41.44 -18.72 -1.12
CA PHE A 344 40.49 -17.65 -1.42
C PHE A 344 39.04 -18.13 -1.38
N GLN A 345 38.74 -19.24 -2.06
CA GLN A 345 37.38 -19.79 -2.10
C GLN A 345 36.92 -20.29 -0.73
N LYS A 346 37.83 -20.88 0.05
CA LYS A 346 37.56 -21.25 1.44
C LYS A 346 37.17 -20.04 2.28
N ARG A 347 37.97 -18.96 2.23
CA ARG A 347 37.66 -17.70 2.94
C ARG A 347 36.33 -17.10 2.52
N LEU A 348 35.97 -17.20 1.24
CA LEU A 348 34.69 -16.72 0.72
C LEU A 348 33.53 -17.55 1.28
N GLY A 349 33.69 -18.87 1.38
CA GLY A 349 32.73 -19.78 2.01
C GLY A 349 32.53 -19.46 3.49
N ASP A 350 33.62 -19.33 4.25
CA ASP A 350 33.58 -18.97 5.68
C ASP A 350 32.85 -17.63 5.91
N ALA A 351 33.13 -16.62 5.05
CA ALA A 351 32.49 -15.31 5.12
C ALA A 351 30.98 -15.39 4.87
N PHE A 352 30.55 -16.18 3.86
CA PHE A 352 29.14 -16.39 3.58
C PHE A 352 28.43 -17.18 4.68
N GLN A 353 29.08 -18.20 5.24
CA GLN A 353 28.53 -18.96 6.36
C GLN A 353 28.25 -18.05 7.56
N ILE A 354 29.21 -17.20 7.96
CA ILE A 354 29.02 -16.22 9.05
C ILE A 354 27.88 -15.24 8.73
N GLN A 355 27.77 -14.82 7.47
CA GLN A 355 26.72 -13.87 7.06
C GLN A 355 25.33 -14.52 7.06
N TRP A 356 25.22 -15.80 6.72
CA TRP A 356 23.95 -16.53 6.56
C TRP A 356 23.49 -17.29 7.80
N GLU A 357 24.37 -17.54 8.76
CA GLU A 357 24.07 -18.23 10.02
C GLU A 357 22.93 -17.56 10.81
N LYS A 358 22.96 -16.23 10.95
CA LYS A 358 21.92 -15.49 11.68
C LYS A 358 20.54 -15.56 10.99
N PRO A 359 20.40 -15.26 9.67
CA PRO A 359 19.12 -15.43 8.96
C PRO A 359 18.55 -16.85 9.01
N LEU A 360 19.39 -17.89 8.90
CA LEU A 360 18.95 -19.29 8.87
C LEU A 360 18.44 -19.76 10.23
N GLN A 361 19.09 -19.36 11.32
CA GLN A 361 18.64 -19.62 12.70
C GLN A 361 17.29 -18.94 13.00
N GLU A 362 17.11 -17.69 12.56
CA GLU A 362 15.85 -16.95 12.74
C GLU A 362 14.67 -17.57 11.98
N MET A 363 14.93 -18.24 10.84
CA MET A 363 13.88 -18.91 10.05
C MET A 363 13.56 -20.34 10.49
N GLY A 364 14.27 -20.89 11.49
CA GLY A 364 14.06 -22.27 11.94
C GLY A 364 14.42 -23.34 10.89
N MET A 365 15.20 -22.95 9.88
CA MET A 365 15.72 -23.83 8.80
C MET A 365 17.08 -24.44 9.17
N ALA A 366 17.59 -24.15 10.38
CA ALA A 366 18.76 -24.79 10.92
C ALA A 366 18.35 -26.10 11.62
N SER A 367 17.96 -27.12 10.86
CA SER A 367 18.05 -28.49 11.36
C SER A 367 19.50 -28.94 11.22
N GLU A 368 20.10 -29.34 12.34
CA GLU A 368 21.43 -29.97 12.41
C GLU A 368 21.54 -31.20 11.46
N GLU A 369 20.39 -31.78 11.08
CA GLU A 369 20.26 -32.96 10.22
C GLU A 369 20.67 -32.72 8.75
N ASP A 370 20.54 -31.49 8.21
CA ASP A 370 20.90 -31.20 6.80
C ASP A 370 22.42 -30.99 6.60
N MET A 371 23.15 -30.78 7.71
CA MET A 371 24.60 -30.61 7.69
C MET A 371 25.34 -31.95 7.80
N GLU A 372 24.72 -32.96 8.43
CA GLU A 372 25.28 -34.31 8.55
C GLU A 372 25.09 -35.16 7.28
N GLU A 373 24.07 -34.90 6.46
CA GLU A 373 23.84 -35.65 5.21
C GLU A 373 24.87 -35.29 4.11
N LEU A 374 25.53 -34.13 4.20
CA LEU A 374 26.62 -33.72 3.31
C LEU A 374 27.93 -34.48 3.55
N ASP A 375 28.17 -35.00 4.76
CA ASP A 375 29.37 -35.79 5.08
C ASP A 375 29.22 -37.27 4.69
N ALA A 376 27.99 -37.74 4.41
CA ALA A 376 27.70 -39.15 4.11
C ALA A 376 27.70 -39.50 2.61
N GLU A 377 27.40 -38.55 1.72
CA GLU A 377 27.36 -38.79 0.26
C GLU A 377 28.73 -38.68 -0.44
N ASP A 378 29.78 -38.15 0.21
CA ASP A 378 31.12 -37.98 -0.38
C ASP A 378 31.93 -39.30 -0.43
N GLY A 379 31.37 -40.41 0.07
CA GLY A 379 32.01 -41.73 0.10
C GLY A 379 31.77 -42.62 -1.13
N ARG A 380 31.01 -42.17 -2.14
CA ARG A 380 30.59 -43.03 -3.25
C ARG A 380 30.54 -42.30 -4.61
N LEU A 381 31.70 -41.83 -5.07
CA LEU A 381 31.90 -41.50 -6.48
C LEU A 381 32.71 -42.62 -7.13
N ASP A 382 32.01 -43.48 -7.89
CA ASP A 382 32.62 -44.43 -8.82
C ASP A 382 33.49 -43.69 -9.85
N GLU A 383 34.72 -44.17 -10.04
CA GLU A 383 35.66 -43.67 -11.04
C GLU A 383 35.08 -43.83 -12.46
N PRO A 384 35.11 -42.78 -13.31
CA PRO A 384 34.79 -42.95 -14.72
C PRO A 384 35.96 -43.63 -15.44
N GLY A 385 35.78 -44.91 -15.75
CA GLY A 385 36.64 -45.65 -16.67
C GLY A 385 36.55 -45.05 -18.08
N MET A 386 37.63 -44.40 -18.51
CA MET A 386 37.94 -44.24 -19.93
C MET A 386 38.42 -45.59 -20.47
N ASP A 387 37.70 -46.16 -21.42
CA ASP A 387 38.31 -47.02 -22.43
C ASP A 387 37.89 -46.51 -23.81
N GLY A 388 38.88 -46.38 -24.68
CA GLY A 388 38.75 -45.73 -25.99
C GLY A 388 38.83 -46.73 -27.13
N ASN A 389 38.44 -46.24 -28.32
CA ASN A 389 38.64 -46.84 -29.64
C ASN A 389 37.83 -48.13 -29.88
N GLU A 390 37.25 -48.45 -31.04
CA GLU A 390 37.51 -48.17 -32.46
C GLU A 390 36.28 -48.85 -33.14
N GLU A 391 35.58 -48.31 -34.13
CA GLU A 391 35.85 -48.52 -35.56
C GLU A 391 34.71 -47.93 -36.40
N GLU A 392 35.12 -47.40 -37.54
CA GLU A 392 34.30 -46.86 -38.62
C GLU A 392 33.44 -47.96 -39.26
N HIS A 393 32.17 -47.66 -39.55
CA HIS A 393 31.51 -48.26 -40.71
C HIS A 393 30.56 -47.26 -41.36
N MET A 394 30.99 -46.71 -42.48
CA MET A 394 30.12 -46.08 -43.47
C MET A 394 29.53 -47.19 -44.34
N GLU A 395 28.20 -47.25 -44.43
CA GLU A 395 27.50 -47.87 -45.54
C GLU A 395 26.61 -46.78 -46.18
N ASP A 396 27.01 -46.40 -47.40
CA ASP A 396 26.19 -45.74 -48.42
C ASP A 396 25.25 -46.78 -49.08
N GLU A 397 24.33 -46.27 -49.92
CA GLU A 397 23.45 -46.94 -50.91
C GLU A 397 21.96 -47.04 -50.49
N GLU A 398 21.11 -46.13 -50.97
CA GLU A 398 20.35 -46.18 -52.25
C GLU A 398 19.07 -47.02 -52.11
N GLU A 399 17.88 -46.40 -52.04
CA GLU A 399 16.96 -46.01 -53.13
C GLU A 399 15.80 -47.01 -53.32
N GLU A 400 14.70 -46.50 -53.89
CA GLU A 400 13.43 -47.15 -54.27
C GLU A 400 12.39 -47.40 -53.16
N MET A 401 11.11 -46.98 -53.27
CA MET A 401 10.31 -46.47 -54.37
C MET A 401 9.08 -45.72 -53.84
#